data_AF-A0A922CE65-F1
#
_entry.id   AF-A0A922CE65-F1
#
_cell.length_a   1.000
_cell.length_b   1.000
_cell.length_c   1.000
_cell.angle_alpha   90.00
_cell.angle_beta   90.00
_cell.angle_gamma   90.00
#
_symmetry.space_group_name_H-M   'P 1'
#
loop_
_entity.id
_entity.type
_entity.pdbx_description
1 polymer ?
#
loop_
_entity_poly.entity_id
_entity_poly.type
_entity_poly.pdbx_seq_one_letter_code
_entity_poly.pdbx_strand_id
1 'polypeptide(L)'
;MVINGTCRATGKCPQGTRVTTEGLCPYQENRGIQCCHTSTAKLVPQRTCLLKGGECMEPGMRCPEILTIEGTDCARNSICCVLIR
;
A
#
# COMPACT_ATOMS: atom_id res chain seq x y z
N MET A 1 16.07 3.39 15.74
CA MET A 1 15.02 3.00 14.78
C MET A 1 14.62 4.24 14.01
N VAL A 2 14.88 4.31 12.71
CA VAL A 2 14.49 5.46 11.87
C VAL A 2 13.16 5.13 11.22
N ILE A 3 12.13 5.93 11.48
CA ILE A 3 10.82 5.78 10.86
C ILE A 3 10.74 6.78 9.71
N ASN A 4 10.60 6.27 8.48
CA ASN A 4 10.36 7.10 7.31
C ASN A 4 8.91 7.63 7.38
N GLY A 5 8.77 8.79 8.00
CA GLY A 5 7.49 9.38 8.37
C GLY A 5 7.55 10.91 8.38
N THR A 6 6.38 11.54 8.34
CA THR A 6 6.21 13.00 8.42
C THR A 6 5.36 13.36 9.62
N CYS A 7 5.76 14.39 10.37
CA CYS A 7 4.99 14.95 11.46
C CYS A 7 3.80 15.76 10.92
N ARG A 8 2.58 15.43 11.36
CA ARG A 8 1.35 16.17 11.01
C ARG A 8 0.46 16.32 12.24
N ALA A 9 -0.44 17.30 12.21
CA ALA A 9 -1.43 17.49 13.26
C ALA A 9 -2.27 16.22 13.49
N THR A 10 -2.69 16.01 14.74
CA THR A 10 -3.56 14.90 15.13
C THR A 10 -4.81 14.88 14.27
N GLY A 11 -5.12 13.71 13.70
CA GLY A 11 -6.24 13.51 12.78
C GLY A 11 -6.00 13.96 11.33
N LYS A 12 -4.84 14.55 11.00
CA LYS A 12 -4.45 14.90 9.62
C LYS A 12 -3.56 13.84 8.94
N CYS A 13 -3.31 12.72 9.61
CA CYS A 13 -2.71 11.56 8.96
C CYS A 13 -3.74 10.91 8.02
N PRO A 14 -3.35 10.53 6.80
CA PRO A 14 -4.15 9.61 5.99
C PRO A 14 -4.53 8.36 6.79
N GLN A 15 -5.73 7.82 6.57
CA GLN A 15 -6.24 6.66 7.30
C GLN A 15 -5.24 5.50 7.23
N GLY A 16 -4.90 4.89 8.38
CA GLY A 16 -3.94 3.78 8.47
C GLY A 16 -2.45 4.17 8.44
N THR A 17 -2.11 5.44 8.21
CA THR A 17 -0.69 5.90 8.25
C THR A 17 -0.25 6.35 9.63
N ARG A 18 -1.15 6.43 10.62
CA ARG A 18 -0.84 6.87 11.98
C ARG A 18 0.13 5.89 12.65
N VAL A 19 1.28 6.39 13.08
CA VAL A 19 2.22 5.62 13.90
C VAL A 19 1.79 5.75 15.36
N THR A 20 1.65 4.62 16.06
CA THR A 20 1.26 4.59 17.49
C THR A 20 2.45 4.73 18.43
N THR A 21 3.67 4.67 17.91
CA THR A 21 4.90 4.89 18.68
C THR A 21 5.08 6.37 18.98
N GLU A 22 5.24 6.69 20.26
CA GLU A 22 5.52 8.03 20.79
C GLU A 22 7.02 8.38 20.64
N GLY A 23 7.37 9.67 20.78
CA GLY A 23 8.75 10.17 20.71
C GLY A 23 9.27 10.40 19.29
N LEU A 24 8.43 10.24 18.26
CA LEU A 24 8.83 10.37 16.85
C LEU A 24 8.81 11.82 16.35
N CYS A 25 7.98 12.66 16.97
CA CYS A 25 7.91 14.10 16.72
C CYS A 25 8.24 14.85 18.03
N PRO A 26 9.45 14.67 18.59
CA PRO A 26 9.73 14.97 20.00
C PRO A 26 9.51 16.43 20.40
N TYR A 27 9.69 17.38 19.46
CA TYR A 27 9.45 18.81 19.70
C TYR A 27 7.99 19.24 19.50
N GLN A 28 7.18 18.39 18.89
CA GLN A 28 5.87 18.74 18.35
C GLN A 28 4.73 17.91 18.99
N GLU A 29 5.03 16.82 19.70
CA GLU A 29 4.05 15.98 20.40
C GLU A 29 3.15 16.79 21.36
N ASN A 30 3.74 17.68 22.17
CA ASN A 30 3.00 18.55 23.07
C ASN A 30 2.10 19.59 22.36
N ARG A 31 2.16 19.69 21.03
CA ARG A 31 1.33 20.57 20.20
C ARG A 31 0.25 19.81 19.42
N GLY A 32 -0.02 18.56 19.79
CA GLY A 32 -1.01 17.73 19.09
C GLY A 32 -0.54 17.37 17.68
N ILE A 33 0.74 17.01 17.55
CA ILE A 33 1.33 16.53 16.31
C ILE A 33 1.75 15.08 16.51
N GLN A 34 1.42 14.25 15.53
CA GLN A 34 1.69 12.82 15.51
C GLN A 34 2.53 12.47 14.28
N CYS A 35 3.29 11.38 14.36
CA CYS A 35 4.02 10.85 13.22
C CYS A 35 3.07 10.06 12.31
N CYS A 36 3.09 10.38 11.01
CA CYS A 36 2.44 9.58 9.97
C CYS A 36 3.50 8.91 9.10
N HIS A 37 3.32 7.65 8.72
CA HIS A 37 4.13 7.03 7.69
C HIS A 37 4.00 7.78 6.36
N THR A 38 5.12 8.02 5.67
CA THR A 38 5.14 8.66 4.34
C THR A 38 4.64 7.75 3.23
N SER A 39 4.58 6.44 3.49
CA SER A 39 4.18 5.45 2.50
C SER A 39 2.76 4.94 2.75
N THR A 40 1.83 5.38 1.91
CA THR A 40 0.56 4.66 1.67
C THR A 40 0.79 3.32 0.98
N ALA A 41 2.00 3.00 0.51
CA ALA A 41 2.30 1.72 -0.13
C ALA A 41 2.25 0.53 0.85
N LYS A 42 2.28 0.77 2.18
CA LYS A 42 1.93 -0.27 3.17
C LYS A 42 0.42 -0.48 3.32
N LEU A 43 -0.41 0.46 2.86
CA LEU A 43 -1.87 0.46 3.00
C LEU A 43 -2.60 0.01 1.75
N VAL A 44 -1.98 0.14 0.57
CA VAL A 44 -2.43 -0.65 -0.57
C VAL A 44 -2.08 -2.09 -0.23
N PRO A 45 -3.05 -3.02 -0.24
CA PRO A 45 -2.73 -4.42 -0.07
C PRO A 45 -1.62 -4.75 -1.07
N GLN A 46 -0.44 -5.20 -0.61
CA GLN A 46 0.63 -5.72 -1.48
C GLN A 46 0.17 -6.92 -2.35
N ARG A 47 -1.11 -7.28 -2.23
CA ARG A 47 -1.82 -8.30 -2.99
C ARG A 47 -2.53 -7.75 -4.22
N THR A 48 -2.49 -6.45 -4.51
CA THR A 48 -3.06 -5.95 -5.77
C THR A 48 -2.19 -6.37 -6.96
N CYS A 49 -2.85 -6.70 -8.05
CA CYS A 49 -2.28 -7.12 -9.31
C CYS A 49 -1.33 -6.05 -9.86
N LEU A 50 -1.80 -4.80 -9.85
CA LEU A 50 -1.03 -3.65 -10.33
C LEU A 50 0.30 -3.47 -9.59
N LEU A 51 0.32 -3.65 -8.26
CA LEU A 51 1.55 -3.51 -7.48
C LEU A 51 2.57 -4.62 -7.74
N LYS A 52 2.10 -5.80 -8.14
CA LYS A 52 2.97 -6.91 -8.55
C LYS A 52 3.47 -6.76 -9.99
N GLY A 53 3.20 -5.63 -10.64
CA GLY A 53 3.55 -5.39 -12.04
C GLY A 53 2.70 -6.20 -13.02
N GLY A 54 1.52 -6.65 -12.58
CA GLY A 54 0.57 -7.39 -13.40
C GLY A 54 -0.60 -6.55 -13.89
N GLU A 55 -1.32 -7.11 -14.85
CA GLU A 55 -2.57 -6.57 -15.41
C GLU A 55 -3.71 -7.57 -15.19
N CYS A 56 -4.89 -7.07 -14.81
CA CYS A 56 -6.09 -7.90 -14.69
C CYS A 56 -6.64 -8.21 -16.08
N MET A 57 -6.61 -9.47 -16.47
CA MET A 57 -7.08 -9.92 -17.77
C MET A 57 -8.56 -10.32 -17.69
N GLU A 58 -9.28 -10.07 -18.79
CA GLU A 58 -10.68 -10.50 -18.93
C GLU A 58 -10.82 -12.04 -18.97
N PRO A 59 -11.98 -12.59 -18.56
CA PRO A 59 -12.22 -14.03 -18.62
C PRO A 59 -12.05 -14.56 -20.05
N GLY A 60 -11.22 -15.60 -20.21
CA GLY A 60 -10.96 -16.22 -21.52
C GLY A 60 -9.71 -15.70 -22.25
N MET A 61 -9.07 -14.65 -21.74
CA MET A 61 -7.75 -14.25 -22.22
C MET A 61 -6.67 -15.25 -21.77
N ARG A 62 -5.69 -15.51 -22.64
CA ARG A 62 -4.61 -16.45 -22.36
C ARG A 62 -3.49 -15.74 -21.59
N CYS A 63 -3.27 -16.15 -20.34
CA CYS A 63 -2.05 -15.87 -19.58
C CYS A 63 -1.35 -17.22 -19.34
N PRO A 64 -0.05 -17.35 -19.65
CA PRO A 64 0.72 -18.53 -19.25
C PRO A 64 0.62 -18.74 -17.74
N GLU A 65 0.39 -19.98 -17.27
CA GLU A 65 0.18 -20.26 -15.84
C GLU A 65 1.34 -19.77 -14.96
N ILE A 66 2.57 -19.79 -15.48
CA ILE A 66 3.76 -19.28 -14.78
C ILE A 66 3.76 -17.76 -14.55
N LEU A 67 2.99 -17.01 -15.34
CA LEU A 67 2.83 -15.56 -15.22
C LEU A 67 1.55 -15.18 -14.48
N THR A 68 0.68 -16.16 -14.17
CA THR A 68 -0.54 -15.95 -13.41
C THR A 68 -0.23 -15.85 -11.92
N ILE A 69 -0.71 -14.78 -11.29
CA ILE A 69 -0.53 -14.52 -9.86
C ILE A 69 -1.87 -14.20 -9.20
N GLU A 70 -1.93 -14.32 -7.88
CA GLU A 70 -3.10 -13.87 -7.14
C GLU A 70 -3.11 -12.33 -7.00
N GLY A 71 -4.20 -11.72 -7.45
CA GLY A 71 -4.52 -10.30 -7.32
C GLY A 71 -5.86 -10.11 -6.59
N THR A 72 -5.91 -9.26 -5.57
CA THR A 72 -7.13 -9.01 -4.78
C THR A 72 -8.05 -7.94 -5.38
N ASP A 73 -7.59 -7.26 -6.42
CA ASP A 73 -8.23 -6.13 -7.10
C ASP A 73 -8.83 -6.49 -8.47
N CYS A 74 -8.63 -7.71 -8.96
CA CYS A 74 -9.25 -8.16 -10.20
C CYS A 74 -10.73 -8.54 -9.98
N ALA A 75 -11.56 -8.34 -11.00
CA ALA A 75 -12.97 -8.74 -10.97
C ALA A 75 -13.12 -10.26 -10.77
N ARG A 76 -14.30 -10.72 -10.33
CA ARG A 76 -14.58 -12.16 -10.22
C ARG A 76 -14.38 -12.82 -11.59
N ASN A 77 -13.60 -13.90 -11.62
CA ASN A 77 -13.18 -14.64 -12.83
C ASN A 77 -12.15 -13.94 -13.73
N SER A 78 -11.58 -12.82 -13.29
CA SER A 78 -10.39 -12.23 -13.92
C SER A 78 -9.12 -12.82 -13.31
N ILE A 79 -8.08 -12.93 -14.13
CA ILE A 79 -6.76 -13.41 -13.72
C ILE A 79 -5.77 -12.25 -13.70
N CYS A 80 -4.89 -12.19 -12.70
CA CYS A 80 -3.80 -11.23 -12.72
C CYS A 80 -2.60 -11.84 -13.45
N CYS A 81 -2.14 -11.20 -14.52
CA CYS A 81 -1.04 -11.68 -15.35
C CYS A 81 0.15 -10.72 -15.27
N VAL A 82 1.33 -11.21 -14.89
CA VAL A 82 2.55 -10.39 -14.85
C VAL A 82 3.12 -10.25 -16.26
N LEU A 83 3.11 -9.02 -16.78
CA LEU A 83 3.72 -8.70 -18.06
C LEU A 83 5.19 -8.34 -17.82
N ILE A 84 6.09 -9.31 -18.02
CA ILE A 84 7.52 -9.02 -18.04
C ILE A 84 7.80 -8.25 -19.34
N ARG A 85 8.18 -6.97 -19.23
CA ARG A 85 8.68 -6.17 -20.35
C ARG A 85 10.20 -6.24 -20.43
#